data_AF-A0A483N7T5-F1
#
_entry.id   AF-A0A483N7T5-F1
#
_cell.length_a   1.000
_cell.length_b   1.000
_cell.length_c   1.000
_cell.angle_alpha   90.00
_cell.angle_beta   90.00
_cell.angle_gamma   90.00
#
_symmetry.space_group_name_H-M   'P 1'
#
loop_
_entity.id
_entity.type
_entity.pdbx_description
1 polymer ?
#
loop_
_entity_poly.entity_id
_entity_poly.type
_entity_poly.pdbx_seq_one_letter_code
_entity_poly.pdbx_strand_id
1 'polypeptide(L)'
;MAGVVNKFGLKRYIPSEIRKRIRIDAGYGCVICGGLFVDYEHIEPEFSKAVEHDPDKMTLLCSLCHDKVTKKIFSKKKVWAAKLNPKTKQKGFSRDVLDPENTSRTVFIGSSEFSMQQVLLVIHNKPVLWFSESKDSDSPYELNFIFHDKNSNVAGFVNKNIFTGVLVENDISAQGYTIQVKKSRKIFVEIEAKGGEPLRINKLNFQYGKAKVSLKGDGTLILGNAQYERQKMSDCNSAAILFHGAPNTHFKKNGRIINKLFVAVKLALRKNNSIINYRGMRVGWVFDNTVVTKDYLIAGFIGERGEGIVASIIGDSPNDVIGRLVETDINDGEKGWVVVVKDEESEIGEPIWISPKDKSTMNSRFFSGYDVSYRILANFSEH
;
A
#
# COMPACT_ATOMS: atom_id res chain seq x y z
N MET A 1 -2.89 1.66 -37.73
CA MET A 1 -2.30 0.35 -38.12
C MET A 1 -3.43 -0.53 -38.64
N ALA A 2 -3.36 -0.96 -39.90
CA ALA A 2 -4.30 -1.94 -40.45
C ALA A 2 -4.25 -3.20 -39.57
N GLY A 3 -5.37 -3.54 -38.92
CA GLY A 3 -5.40 -4.61 -37.94
C GLY A 3 -5.05 -5.94 -38.59
N VAL A 4 -4.03 -6.62 -38.07
CA VAL A 4 -3.66 -7.97 -38.52
C VAL A 4 -4.89 -8.86 -38.43
N VAL A 5 -5.34 -9.35 -39.58
CA VAL A 5 -6.44 -10.28 -39.73
C VAL A 5 -5.84 -11.67 -39.95
N ASN A 6 -6.40 -12.70 -39.32
CA ASN A 6 -5.96 -14.06 -39.60
C ASN A 6 -6.54 -14.58 -40.93
N LYS A 7 -6.18 -15.81 -41.31
CA LYS A 7 -6.66 -16.46 -42.55
C LYS A 7 -8.18 -16.66 -42.63
N PHE A 8 -8.90 -16.47 -41.53
CA PHE A 8 -10.36 -16.64 -41.41
C PHE A 8 -11.11 -15.32 -41.25
N GLY A 9 -10.44 -14.17 -41.41
CA GLY A 9 -11.10 -12.87 -41.27
C GLY A 9 -11.20 -12.36 -39.83
N LEU A 10 -10.72 -13.10 -38.83
CA LEU A 10 -10.75 -12.67 -37.42
C LEU A 10 -9.69 -11.60 -37.17
N LYS A 11 -10.13 -10.45 -36.66
CA LYS A 11 -9.26 -9.32 -36.28
C LYS A 11 -8.64 -9.58 -34.90
N ARG A 12 -7.49 -8.97 -34.60
CA ARG A 12 -6.91 -8.98 -33.25
C ARG A 12 -7.77 -8.27 -32.18
N TYR A 13 -8.71 -7.43 -32.59
CA TYR A 13 -9.59 -6.72 -31.67
C TYR A 13 -10.59 -7.68 -31.02
N ILE A 14 -10.46 -7.88 -29.71
CA ILE A 14 -11.39 -8.66 -28.90
C ILE A 14 -12.46 -7.71 -28.33
N PRO A 15 -13.78 -7.95 -28.50
CA PRO A 15 -14.84 -7.13 -27.90
C PRO A 15 -14.71 -6.95 -26.38
N SER A 16 -15.20 -5.82 -25.86
CA SER A 16 -15.01 -5.42 -24.45
C SER A 16 -15.55 -6.44 -23.45
N GLU A 17 -16.72 -7.03 -23.70
CA GLU A 17 -17.33 -8.01 -22.80
C GLU A 17 -16.54 -9.32 -22.75
N ILE A 18 -16.02 -9.79 -23.89
CA ILE A 18 -15.14 -10.97 -23.96
C ILE A 18 -13.83 -10.70 -23.22
N ARG A 19 -13.20 -9.54 -23.45
CA ARG A 19 -12.00 -9.13 -22.70
C ARG A 19 -12.25 -9.08 -21.20
N LYS A 20 -13.37 -8.51 -20.79
CA LYS A 20 -13.75 -8.42 -19.37
C LYS A 20 -13.88 -9.82 -18.76
N ARG A 21 -14.55 -10.75 -19.45
CA ARG A 21 -14.68 -12.14 -18.99
C ARG A 21 -13.32 -12.81 -18.84
N ILE A 22 -12.47 -12.76 -19.86
CA ILE A 22 -11.12 -13.35 -19.83
C ILE A 22 -10.31 -12.81 -18.65
N ARG A 23 -10.36 -11.48 -18.40
CA ARG A 23 -9.61 -10.87 -17.29
C ARG A 23 -10.13 -11.29 -15.92
N ILE A 24 -11.45 -11.38 -15.73
CA ILE A 24 -12.04 -11.89 -14.48
C ILE A 24 -11.62 -13.36 -14.27
N ASP A 25 -11.68 -14.17 -15.32
CA ASP A 25 -11.32 -15.59 -15.26
C ASP A 25 -9.84 -15.76 -14.91
N ALA A 26 -8.96 -14.97 -15.52
CA ALA A 26 -7.53 -14.98 -15.28
C ALA A 26 -7.07 -14.28 -13.99
N GLY A 27 -7.94 -13.52 -13.31
CA GLY A 27 -7.57 -12.71 -12.16
C GLY A 27 -6.61 -11.57 -12.52
N TYR A 28 -6.90 -10.84 -13.61
CA TYR A 28 -6.25 -9.58 -13.98
C TYR A 28 -4.72 -9.61 -14.18
N GLY A 29 -4.14 -10.79 -14.42
CA GLY A 29 -2.72 -10.95 -14.72
C GLY A 29 -2.43 -12.32 -15.32
N CYS A 30 -1.15 -12.60 -15.52
CA CYS A 30 -0.70 -13.82 -16.18
C CYS A 30 -1.10 -15.04 -15.36
N VAL A 31 -1.88 -15.96 -15.95
CA VAL A 31 -2.38 -17.13 -15.21
C VAL A 31 -1.27 -18.06 -14.73
N ILE A 32 -0.07 -18.00 -15.35
CA ILE A 32 1.07 -18.85 -15.00
C ILE A 32 1.92 -18.26 -13.87
N CYS A 33 2.30 -16.98 -13.94
CA CYS A 33 3.27 -16.38 -13.02
C CYS A 33 2.70 -15.26 -12.12
N GLY A 34 1.57 -14.65 -12.50
CA GLY A 34 0.98 -13.51 -11.81
C GLY A 34 1.46 -12.12 -12.27
N GLY A 35 2.25 -12.05 -13.36
CA GLY A 35 2.69 -10.79 -13.96
C GLY A 35 1.51 -9.91 -14.40
N LEU A 36 1.63 -8.60 -14.24
CA LEU A 36 0.57 -7.64 -14.54
C LEU A 36 0.53 -7.26 -16.02
N PHE A 37 1.69 -7.07 -16.66
CA PHE A 37 1.75 -6.72 -18.08
C PHE A 37 1.51 -7.97 -18.92
N VAL A 38 0.34 -8.03 -19.58
CA VAL A 38 -0.17 -9.24 -20.22
C VAL A 38 -0.86 -8.97 -21.55
N ASP A 39 -0.80 -10.00 -22.40
CA ASP A 39 -1.53 -10.11 -23.65
C ASP A 39 -2.60 -11.20 -23.56
N TYR A 40 -3.59 -11.11 -24.44
CA TYR A 40 -4.62 -12.15 -24.61
C TYR A 40 -4.05 -13.30 -25.44
N GLU A 41 -4.06 -14.49 -24.85
CA GLU A 41 -3.61 -15.72 -25.48
C GLU A 41 -4.80 -16.55 -25.98
N HIS A 42 -4.74 -16.95 -27.24
CA HIS A 42 -5.61 -17.99 -27.80
C HIS A 42 -5.00 -19.36 -27.50
N ILE A 43 -5.60 -20.09 -26.55
CA ILE A 43 -5.06 -21.38 -26.12
C ILE A 43 -5.23 -22.40 -27.25
N GLU A 44 -6.47 -22.68 -27.63
CA GLU A 44 -6.79 -23.63 -28.70
C GLU A 44 -8.17 -23.34 -29.31
N PRO A 45 -8.29 -23.15 -30.64
CA PRO A 45 -7.21 -23.02 -31.60
C PRO A 45 -6.39 -21.74 -31.39
N GLU A 46 -5.12 -21.74 -31.81
CA GLU A 46 -4.29 -20.53 -31.86
C GLU A 46 -4.93 -19.44 -32.74
N PHE A 47 -4.58 -18.17 -32.51
CA PHE A 47 -5.15 -17.04 -33.26
C PHE A 47 -5.09 -17.23 -34.79
N SER A 48 -4.01 -17.82 -35.32
CA SER A 48 -3.87 -18.10 -36.76
C SER A 48 -4.92 -19.06 -37.32
N LYS A 49 -5.57 -19.85 -36.46
CA LYS A 49 -6.58 -20.86 -36.79
C LYS A 49 -7.96 -20.58 -36.14
N ALA A 50 -8.09 -19.55 -35.32
CA ALA A 50 -9.33 -19.21 -34.65
C ALA A 50 -10.34 -18.55 -35.60
N VAL A 51 -11.62 -18.88 -35.48
CA VAL A 51 -12.70 -18.20 -36.23
C VAL A 51 -13.43 -17.16 -35.38
N GLU A 52 -13.22 -17.19 -34.06
CA GLU A 52 -13.86 -16.31 -33.08
C GLU A 52 -12.96 -16.05 -31.86
N HIS A 53 -13.37 -15.11 -31.02
CA HIS A 53 -12.77 -14.87 -29.71
C HIS A 53 -13.60 -15.55 -28.61
N ASP A 54 -13.36 -16.84 -28.41
CA ASP A 54 -14.02 -17.63 -27.37
C ASP A 54 -13.33 -17.42 -26.00
N PRO A 55 -13.96 -16.77 -25.02
CA PRO A 55 -13.36 -16.53 -23.70
C PRO A 55 -13.02 -17.83 -22.95
N ASP A 56 -13.72 -18.93 -23.22
CA ASP A 56 -13.45 -20.23 -22.59
C ASP A 56 -12.17 -20.86 -23.14
N LYS A 57 -11.74 -20.47 -24.34
CA LYS A 57 -10.51 -20.94 -25.01
C LYS A 57 -9.38 -19.89 -25.00
N MET A 58 -9.55 -18.82 -24.26
CA MET A 58 -8.59 -17.73 -24.15
C MET A 58 -8.18 -17.44 -22.72
N THR A 59 -6.99 -16.87 -22.52
CA THR A 59 -6.50 -16.46 -21.20
C THR A 59 -5.54 -15.27 -21.28
N LEU A 60 -4.95 -14.87 -20.16
CA LEU A 60 -3.90 -13.84 -20.10
C LEU A 60 -2.53 -14.47 -19.84
N LEU A 61 -1.53 -14.07 -20.63
CA LEU A 61 -0.13 -14.42 -20.42
C LEU A 61 0.73 -13.16 -20.50
N CYS A 62 1.77 -13.07 -19.66
CA CYS A 62 2.82 -12.06 -19.86
C CYS A 62 3.70 -12.43 -21.04
N SER A 63 4.43 -11.46 -21.60
CA SER A 63 5.34 -11.64 -22.74
C SER A 63 6.25 -12.85 -22.57
N LEU A 64 6.89 -13.02 -21.40
CA LEU A 64 7.77 -14.15 -21.11
C LEU A 64 7.06 -15.51 -21.16
N CYS A 65 5.85 -15.61 -20.61
CA CYS A 65 5.09 -16.87 -20.62
C CYS A 65 4.51 -17.16 -22.00
N HIS A 66 4.04 -16.13 -22.70
CA HIS A 66 3.53 -16.21 -24.06
C HIS A 66 4.61 -16.68 -25.04
N ASP A 67 5.83 -16.14 -24.92
CA ASP A 67 6.99 -16.58 -25.70
C ASP A 67 7.33 -18.05 -25.45
N LYS A 68 7.29 -18.50 -24.19
CA LYS A 68 7.54 -19.90 -23.84
C LYS A 68 6.49 -20.83 -24.45
N VAL A 69 5.24 -20.41 -24.56
CA VAL A 69 4.19 -21.17 -25.26
C VAL A 69 4.46 -21.19 -26.75
N THR A 70 4.77 -20.04 -27.36
CA THR A 70 5.09 -19.90 -28.79
C THR A 70 6.27 -20.78 -29.20
N LYS A 71 7.33 -20.80 -28.37
CA LYS A 71 8.54 -21.63 -28.57
C LYS A 71 8.34 -23.09 -28.16
N LYS A 72 7.12 -23.50 -27.77
CA LYS A 72 6.75 -24.85 -27.30
C LYS A 72 7.52 -25.34 -26.06
N ILE A 73 8.15 -24.42 -25.31
CA ILE A 73 8.76 -24.70 -24.00
C ILE A 73 7.65 -24.98 -22.98
N PHE A 74 6.54 -24.23 -23.06
CA PHE A 74 5.32 -24.51 -22.31
C PHE A 74 4.27 -25.12 -23.26
N SER A 75 3.70 -26.25 -22.86
CA SER A 75 2.62 -26.90 -23.60
C SER A 75 1.29 -26.17 -23.40
N LYS A 76 0.35 -26.29 -24.35
CA LYS A 76 -1.02 -25.78 -24.18
C LYS A 76 -1.74 -26.43 -22.99
N LYS A 77 -1.44 -27.70 -22.67
CA LYS A 77 -1.91 -28.37 -21.45
C LYS A 77 -1.52 -27.61 -20.18
N LYS A 78 -0.30 -27.05 -20.12
CA LYS A 78 0.13 -26.21 -18.99
C LYS A 78 -0.67 -24.91 -18.91
N VAL A 79 -0.98 -24.29 -20.05
CA VAL A 79 -1.80 -23.07 -20.09
C VAL A 79 -3.23 -23.36 -19.62
N TRP A 80 -3.83 -24.47 -20.06
CA TRP A 80 -5.14 -24.92 -19.57
C TRP A 80 -5.17 -25.16 -18.07
N ALA A 81 -4.17 -25.88 -17.53
CA ALA A 81 -4.06 -26.10 -16.09
C ALA A 81 -3.95 -24.78 -15.31
N ALA A 82 -3.18 -23.82 -15.83
CA ALA A 82 -3.07 -22.49 -15.24
C ALA A 82 -4.36 -21.66 -15.36
N LYS A 83 -5.11 -21.75 -16.47
CA LYS A 83 -6.42 -21.08 -16.61
C LYS A 83 -7.44 -21.61 -15.59
N LEU A 84 -7.43 -22.91 -15.31
CA LEU A 84 -8.32 -23.52 -14.31
C LEU A 84 -7.98 -23.09 -12.87
N ASN A 85 -6.70 -22.86 -12.58
CA ASN A 85 -6.24 -22.38 -11.29
C ASN A 85 -5.21 -21.24 -11.44
N PRO A 86 -5.64 -20.00 -11.76
CA PRO A 86 -4.73 -18.90 -12.07
C PRO A 86 -3.83 -18.51 -10.89
N LYS A 87 -2.55 -18.27 -11.17
CA LYS A 87 -1.57 -17.89 -10.14
C LYS A 87 -1.93 -16.61 -9.40
N THR A 88 -2.50 -15.64 -10.10
CA THR A 88 -3.04 -14.40 -9.54
C THR A 88 -4.12 -14.67 -8.50
N LYS A 89 -5.11 -15.51 -8.82
CA LYS A 89 -6.21 -15.89 -7.90
C LYS A 89 -5.71 -16.68 -6.69
N GLN A 90 -4.74 -17.57 -6.88
CA GLN A 90 -4.10 -18.28 -5.77
C GLN A 90 -3.43 -17.32 -4.78
N LYS A 91 -2.81 -16.24 -5.29
CA LYS A 91 -2.08 -15.26 -4.49
C LYS A 91 -2.95 -14.12 -3.96
N GLY A 92 -4.09 -13.84 -4.61
CA GLY A 92 -4.92 -12.68 -4.32
C GLY A 92 -4.44 -11.36 -4.94
N PHE A 93 -3.38 -11.36 -5.76
CA PHE A 93 -2.81 -10.17 -6.39
C PHE A 93 -2.18 -10.43 -7.77
N SER A 94 -2.08 -9.36 -8.57
CA SER A 94 -1.19 -9.27 -9.75
C SER A 94 -0.03 -8.32 -9.46
N ARG A 95 1.16 -8.58 -9.97
CA ARG A 95 2.33 -7.74 -9.68
C ARG A 95 3.31 -7.61 -10.84
N ASP A 96 4.06 -6.52 -10.87
CA ASP A 96 5.22 -6.37 -11.75
C ASP A 96 6.24 -5.38 -11.20
N VAL A 97 7.45 -5.44 -11.73
CA VAL A 97 8.53 -4.50 -11.42
C VAL A 97 8.32 -3.21 -12.22
N LEU A 98 8.55 -2.08 -11.58
CA LEU A 98 8.62 -0.75 -12.18
C LEU A 98 10.08 -0.31 -12.25
N ASP A 99 10.40 0.54 -13.22
CA ASP A 99 11.75 1.10 -13.41
C ASP A 99 11.73 2.65 -13.45
N PRO A 100 11.21 3.32 -12.42
CA PRO A 100 11.17 4.79 -12.37
C PRO A 100 12.56 5.38 -12.11
N GLU A 101 12.83 6.57 -12.64
CA GLU A 101 14.01 7.35 -12.29
C GLU A 101 13.85 7.96 -10.90
N ASN A 102 14.57 7.39 -9.93
CA ASN A 102 14.42 7.71 -8.52
C ASN A 102 15.64 8.38 -7.89
N THR A 103 16.72 8.66 -8.63
CA THR A 103 17.97 9.21 -8.07
C THR A 103 17.72 10.51 -7.29
N SER A 104 16.83 11.37 -7.79
CA SER A 104 16.45 12.64 -7.15
C SER A 104 15.20 12.53 -6.26
N ARG A 105 14.70 11.33 -5.98
CA ARG A 105 13.47 11.08 -5.19
C ARG A 105 12.27 11.90 -5.71
N THR A 106 12.07 11.89 -7.02
CA THR A 106 11.04 12.70 -7.68
C THR A 106 9.77 11.90 -7.92
N VAL A 107 8.61 12.48 -7.59
CA VAL A 107 7.28 11.98 -7.99
C VAL A 107 6.40 13.15 -8.41
N PHE A 108 5.58 12.94 -9.43
CA PHE A 108 4.52 13.87 -9.80
C PHE A 108 3.16 13.38 -9.27
N ILE A 109 2.42 14.27 -8.62
CA ILE A 109 1.03 14.02 -8.20
C ILE A 109 0.16 15.08 -8.87
N GLY A 110 -0.57 14.68 -9.90
CA GLY A 110 -1.27 15.60 -10.79
C GLY A 110 -0.30 16.61 -11.40
N SER A 111 -0.58 17.89 -11.16
CA SER A 111 0.22 19.02 -11.65
C SER A 111 1.41 19.40 -10.75
N SER A 112 1.57 18.74 -9.60
CA SER A 112 2.59 19.09 -8.60
C SER A 112 3.78 18.13 -8.62
N GLU A 113 4.95 18.66 -8.29
CA GLU A 113 6.25 17.99 -8.25
C GLU A 113 6.77 17.94 -6.81
N PHE A 114 7.19 16.74 -6.38
CA PHE A 114 7.79 16.49 -5.07
C PHE A 114 9.15 15.84 -5.32
N SER A 115 10.24 16.39 -4.76
CA SER A 115 11.60 15.91 -5.01
C SER A 115 12.51 16.03 -3.79
N MET A 116 13.52 15.14 -3.70
CA MET A 116 14.51 15.14 -2.61
C MET A 116 13.96 14.89 -1.20
N GLN A 117 12.67 14.56 -1.02
CA GLN A 117 12.14 14.11 0.27
C GLN A 117 12.17 12.60 0.40
N GLN A 118 12.43 12.12 1.61
CA GLN A 118 12.24 10.71 1.93
C GLN A 118 10.75 10.36 1.99
N VAL A 119 9.94 11.14 2.71
CA VAL A 119 8.50 10.86 2.88
C VAL A 119 7.70 11.99 2.24
N LEU A 120 6.79 11.65 1.33
CA LEU A 120 6.06 12.64 0.54
C LEU A 120 4.66 12.87 1.12
N LEU A 121 3.93 11.80 1.41
CA LEU A 121 2.56 11.88 1.90
C LEU A 121 2.35 10.97 3.10
N VAL A 122 1.82 11.56 4.17
CA VAL A 122 1.39 10.87 5.38
C VAL A 122 -0.09 11.16 5.60
N ILE A 123 -0.88 10.13 5.86
CA ILE A 123 -2.31 10.26 6.17
C ILE A 123 -2.57 9.60 7.51
N HIS A 124 -3.12 10.34 8.48
CA HIS A 124 -3.38 9.80 9.83
C HIS A 124 -2.14 9.13 10.46
N ASN A 125 -0.98 9.78 10.34
CA ASN A 125 0.33 9.25 10.74
C ASN A 125 0.78 7.93 10.08
N LYS A 126 0.06 7.43 9.06
CA LYS A 126 0.52 6.35 8.18
C LYS A 126 1.21 6.96 6.96
N PRO A 127 2.53 6.79 6.77
CA PRO A 127 3.18 7.09 5.50
C PRO A 127 2.53 6.28 4.39
N VAL A 128 2.14 6.95 3.32
CA VAL A 128 1.50 6.31 2.16
C VAL A 128 2.28 6.52 0.87
N LEU A 129 3.21 7.47 0.80
CA LEU A 129 4.11 7.65 -0.33
C LEU A 129 5.48 8.10 0.18
N TRP A 130 6.52 7.31 -0.10
CA TRP A 130 7.88 7.58 0.35
C TRP A 130 8.93 6.84 -0.48
N PHE A 131 10.18 7.21 -0.29
CA PHE A 131 11.37 6.55 -0.81
C PHE A 131 12.13 5.85 0.31
N SER A 132 12.62 4.65 0.03
CA SER A 132 13.56 3.91 0.87
C SER A 132 14.93 3.91 0.22
N GLU A 133 15.98 3.79 1.03
CA GLU A 133 17.32 3.48 0.54
C GLU A 133 17.32 2.10 -0.12
N SER A 134 18.08 1.95 -1.20
CA SER A 134 18.36 0.64 -1.77
C SER A 134 19.31 -0.14 -0.88
N LYS A 135 19.31 -1.47 -1.01
CA LYS A 135 20.30 -2.34 -0.36
C LYS A 135 21.72 -2.08 -0.83
N ASP A 136 21.85 -1.60 -2.06
CA ASP A 136 23.13 -1.19 -2.66
C ASP A 136 23.19 0.34 -2.62
N SER A 137 24.22 0.89 -1.97
CA SER A 137 24.38 2.33 -1.78
C SER A 137 24.51 3.11 -3.09
N ASP A 138 24.94 2.45 -4.16
CA ASP A 138 25.12 3.05 -5.48
C ASP A 138 23.86 2.93 -6.36
N SER A 139 22.83 2.24 -5.89
CA SER A 139 21.57 2.07 -6.60
C SER A 139 20.59 3.21 -6.30
N PRO A 140 19.72 3.59 -7.27
CA PRO A 140 18.67 4.57 -7.04
C PRO A 140 17.73 4.17 -5.89
N TYR A 141 17.06 5.18 -5.31
CA TYR A 141 16.09 4.96 -4.23
C TYR A 141 14.93 4.06 -4.67
N GLU A 142 14.34 3.36 -3.71
CA GLU A 142 13.22 2.46 -3.91
C GLU A 142 11.89 3.17 -3.57
N LEU A 143 10.96 3.25 -4.52
CA LEU A 143 9.67 3.89 -4.33
C LEU A 143 8.70 2.97 -3.57
N ASN A 144 7.95 3.56 -2.64
CA ASN A 144 6.85 2.92 -1.93
C ASN A 144 5.59 3.78 -2.00
N PHE A 145 4.45 3.17 -2.28
CA PHE A 145 3.17 3.85 -2.39
C PHE A 145 2.02 2.93 -1.94
N ILE A 146 1.08 3.42 -1.15
CA ILE A 146 -0.08 2.65 -0.68
C ILE A 146 -1.35 3.43 -1.06
N PHE A 147 -2.31 2.75 -1.68
CA PHE A 147 -3.59 3.34 -2.00
C PHE A 147 -4.74 2.41 -1.61
N HIS A 148 -5.79 3.00 -1.08
CA HIS A 148 -6.97 2.28 -0.58
C HIS A 148 -8.12 2.40 -1.58
N ASP A 149 -9.23 1.74 -1.32
CA ASP A 149 -10.50 2.02 -1.96
C ASP A 149 -11.32 3.05 -1.15
N LYS A 150 -12.56 3.29 -1.57
CA LYS A 150 -13.49 4.19 -0.85
C LYS A 150 -13.92 3.68 0.53
N ASN A 151 -13.69 2.40 0.83
CA ASN A 151 -14.03 1.74 2.08
C ASN A 151 -12.81 1.58 2.98
N SER A 152 -11.67 2.21 2.65
CA SER A 152 -10.40 2.10 3.37
C SER A 152 -9.74 0.72 3.34
N ASN A 153 -10.16 -0.16 2.44
CA ASN A 153 -9.43 -1.40 2.18
C ASN A 153 -8.25 -1.13 1.26
N VAL A 154 -7.13 -1.79 1.48
CA VAL A 154 -5.95 -1.70 0.60
C VAL A 154 -6.32 -2.21 -0.79
N ALA A 155 -6.21 -1.34 -1.80
CA ALA A 155 -6.50 -1.70 -3.18
C ALA A 155 -5.24 -2.12 -3.94
N GLY A 156 -4.09 -1.63 -3.52
CA GLY A 156 -2.79 -1.97 -4.05
C GLY A 156 -1.70 -1.09 -3.44
N PHE A 157 -0.47 -1.44 -3.78
CA PHE A 157 0.70 -0.72 -3.31
C PHE A 157 1.87 -0.92 -4.28
N VAL A 158 2.83 -0.02 -4.22
CA VAL A 158 4.19 -0.22 -4.70
C VAL A 158 5.04 -0.47 -3.47
N ASN A 159 5.73 -1.61 -3.43
CA ASN A 159 6.72 -1.92 -2.40
C ASN A 159 8.06 -2.07 -3.10
N LYS A 160 8.98 -1.15 -2.83
CA LYS A 160 10.32 -1.13 -3.42
C LYS A 160 10.33 -1.31 -4.94
N ASN A 161 9.66 -0.38 -5.64
CA ASN A 161 9.44 -0.41 -7.09
C ASN A 161 8.65 -1.61 -7.62
N ILE A 162 8.11 -2.50 -6.77
CA ILE A 162 7.23 -3.60 -7.21
C ILE A 162 5.77 -3.18 -7.02
N PHE A 163 5.07 -2.95 -8.12
CA PHE A 163 3.62 -2.73 -8.08
C PHE A 163 2.90 -4.04 -7.77
N THR A 164 1.94 -3.98 -6.85
CA THR A 164 1.03 -5.07 -6.51
C THR A 164 -0.40 -4.52 -6.45
N GLY A 165 -1.28 -5.09 -7.28
CA GLY A 165 -2.71 -4.79 -7.25
C GLY A 165 -3.49 -5.93 -6.62
N VAL A 166 -4.29 -5.63 -5.59
CA VAL A 166 -5.08 -6.62 -4.84
C VAL A 166 -6.39 -6.93 -5.56
N LEU A 167 -6.68 -8.21 -5.79
CA LEU A 167 -7.74 -8.68 -6.71
C LEU A 167 -9.17 -8.63 -6.16
N VAL A 168 -9.39 -8.34 -4.87
CA VAL A 168 -10.67 -8.56 -4.18
C VAL A 168 -11.88 -8.09 -5.00
N GLU A 169 -11.98 -6.78 -5.22
CA GLU A 169 -13.05 -6.15 -6.02
C GLU A 169 -12.51 -5.20 -7.09
N ASN A 170 -11.21 -5.28 -7.37
CA ASN A 170 -10.52 -4.36 -8.25
C ASN A 170 -10.27 -4.99 -9.61
N ASP A 171 -10.66 -4.26 -10.66
CA ASP A 171 -10.26 -4.54 -12.03
C ASP A 171 -8.95 -3.78 -12.30
N ILE A 172 -7.86 -4.55 -12.40
CA ILE A 172 -6.52 -4.04 -12.60
C ILE A 172 -6.13 -4.27 -14.06
N SER A 173 -5.51 -3.26 -14.67
CA SER A 173 -5.03 -3.35 -16.05
C SER A 173 -3.79 -2.51 -16.23
N ALA A 174 -2.85 -3.00 -17.04
CA ALA A 174 -1.71 -2.25 -17.48
C ALA A 174 -1.61 -2.25 -19.01
N GLN A 175 -1.30 -1.11 -19.59
CA GLN A 175 -1.10 -0.94 -21.03
C GLN A 175 0.03 0.06 -21.27
N GLY A 176 1.04 -0.33 -22.04
CA GLY A 176 2.27 0.47 -22.15
C GLY A 176 2.92 0.60 -20.79
N TYR A 177 3.12 1.83 -20.32
CA TYR A 177 3.64 2.16 -18.98
C TYR A 177 2.56 2.65 -18.01
N THR A 178 1.29 2.64 -18.42
CA THR A 178 0.16 3.10 -17.60
C THR A 178 -0.47 1.92 -16.88
N ILE A 179 -0.63 2.05 -15.56
CA ILE A 179 -1.33 1.09 -14.72
C ILE A 179 -2.60 1.77 -14.18
N GLN A 180 -3.73 1.09 -14.33
CA GLN A 180 -5.03 1.55 -13.86
C GLN A 180 -5.64 0.55 -12.90
N VAL A 181 -6.23 1.06 -11.82
CA VAL A 181 -7.05 0.30 -10.88
C VAL A 181 -8.47 0.86 -10.90
N LYS A 182 -9.43 -0.03 -11.15
CA LYS A 182 -10.85 0.30 -11.35
C LYS A 182 -11.70 -0.45 -10.35
N LYS A 183 -12.75 0.22 -9.86
CA LYS A 183 -13.81 -0.40 -9.07
C LYS A 183 -15.15 0.03 -9.63
N SER A 184 -16.04 -0.93 -9.91
CA SER A 184 -17.34 -0.65 -10.56
C SER A 184 -17.23 0.23 -11.82
N ARG A 185 -16.28 -0.10 -12.73
CA ARG A 185 -15.96 0.62 -13.98
C ARG A 185 -15.31 2.00 -13.83
N LYS A 186 -15.18 2.56 -12.62
CA LYS A 186 -14.51 3.84 -12.40
C LYS A 186 -13.04 3.62 -12.08
N ILE A 187 -12.14 4.21 -12.88
CA ILE A 187 -10.72 4.31 -12.52
C ILE A 187 -10.62 5.25 -11.32
N PHE A 188 -10.00 4.77 -10.25
CA PHE A 188 -9.73 5.56 -9.05
C PHE A 188 -8.24 5.67 -8.76
N VAL A 189 -7.40 4.82 -9.35
CA VAL A 189 -5.95 5.02 -9.40
C VAL A 189 -5.46 4.87 -10.83
N GLU A 190 -4.62 5.80 -11.26
CA GLU A 190 -3.86 5.74 -12.49
C GLU A 190 -2.45 6.25 -12.23
N ILE A 191 -1.47 5.41 -12.53
CA ILE A 191 -0.05 5.74 -12.45
C ILE A 191 0.62 5.50 -13.80
N GLU A 192 1.58 6.34 -14.14
CA GLU A 192 2.49 6.16 -15.26
C GLU A 192 3.89 5.89 -14.72
N ALA A 193 4.43 4.72 -15.06
CA ALA A 193 5.74 4.25 -14.65
C ALA A 193 6.60 4.03 -15.90
N LYS A 194 6.88 5.13 -16.61
CA LYS A 194 7.70 5.09 -17.82
C LYS A 194 9.17 4.93 -17.43
N GLY A 195 9.84 3.94 -18.01
CA GLY A 195 11.25 3.64 -17.73
C GLY A 195 12.14 4.86 -17.91
N GLY A 196 13.00 5.15 -16.93
CA GLY A 196 13.90 6.30 -16.94
C GLY A 196 13.22 7.66 -16.70
N GLU A 197 11.95 7.68 -16.30
CA GLU A 197 11.25 8.90 -15.87
C GLU A 197 10.71 8.75 -14.44
N PRO A 198 10.54 9.86 -13.70
CA PRO A 198 9.89 9.84 -12.40
C PRO A 198 8.45 9.32 -12.50
N LEU A 199 7.99 8.61 -11.45
CA LEU A 199 6.60 8.13 -11.41
C LEU A 199 5.62 9.31 -11.44
N ARG A 200 4.55 9.17 -12.23
CA ARG A 200 3.43 10.13 -12.27
C ARG A 200 2.15 9.49 -11.77
N ILE A 201 1.48 10.16 -10.83
CA ILE A 201 0.15 9.79 -10.35
C ILE A 201 -0.85 10.75 -11.01
N ASN A 202 -1.54 10.29 -12.04
CA ASN A 202 -2.46 11.10 -12.84
C ASN A 202 -3.90 11.01 -12.34
N LYS A 203 -4.23 9.91 -11.64
CA LYS A 203 -5.53 9.76 -10.99
C LYS A 203 -5.38 9.12 -9.63
N LEU A 204 -6.08 9.71 -8.68
CA LEU A 204 -6.16 9.23 -7.31
C LEU A 204 -7.54 9.57 -6.77
N ASN A 205 -8.23 8.62 -6.18
CA ASN A 205 -9.49 8.83 -5.48
C ASN A 205 -9.66 7.70 -4.47
N PHE A 206 -9.16 7.91 -3.25
CA PHE A 206 -9.32 6.93 -2.19
C PHE A 206 -9.58 7.56 -0.83
N GLN A 207 -10.02 6.72 0.10
CA GLN A 207 -10.35 7.12 1.46
C GLN A 207 -9.62 6.24 2.46
N TYR A 208 -8.97 6.84 3.45
CA TYR A 208 -8.38 6.14 4.59
C TYR A 208 -8.96 6.72 5.88
N GLY A 209 -9.81 5.96 6.56
CA GLY A 209 -10.63 6.48 7.65
C GLY A 209 -11.56 7.59 7.18
N LYS A 210 -11.43 8.79 7.78
CA LYS A 210 -12.19 9.98 7.36
C LYS A 210 -11.43 10.85 6.36
N ALA A 211 -10.15 10.57 6.12
CA ALA A 211 -9.32 11.30 5.17
C ALA A 211 -9.69 10.88 3.74
N LYS A 212 -10.10 11.86 2.92
CA LYS A 212 -10.37 11.68 1.50
C LYS A 212 -9.27 12.36 0.69
N VAL A 213 -8.72 11.62 -0.27
CA VAL A 213 -7.69 12.08 -1.19
C VAL A 213 -8.21 11.95 -2.60
N SER A 214 -8.18 13.03 -3.39
CA SER A 214 -8.60 12.98 -4.79
C SER A 214 -7.78 13.89 -5.69
N LEU A 215 -7.56 13.45 -6.93
CA LEU A 215 -7.05 14.27 -8.02
C LEU A 215 -8.20 14.66 -8.96
N LYS A 216 -8.33 15.96 -9.21
CA LYS A 216 -9.21 16.51 -10.25
C LYS A 216 -8.61 16.29 -11.63
N GLY A 217 -9.46 16.39 -12.67
CA GLY A 217 -9.02 16.21 -14.06
C GLY A 217 -8.03 17.26 -14.58
N ASP A 218 -7.95 18.41 -13.91
CA ASP A 218 -6.95 19.46 -14.15
C ASP A 218 -5.60 19.20 -13.47
N GLY A 219 -5.47 18.09 -12.73
CA GLY A 219 -4.26 17.76 -11.97
C GLY A 219 -4.17 18.41 -10.60
N THR A 220 -5.24 19.03 -10.08
CA THR A 220 -5.28 19.56 -8.71
C THR A 220 -5.46 18.43 -7.69
N LEU A 221 -4.55 18.32 -6.73
CA LEU A 221 -4.64 17.40 -5.60
C LEU A 221 -5.48 18.01 -4.49
N ILE A 222 -6.50 17.27 -4.04
CA ILE A 222 -7.42 17.67 -2.97
C ILE A 222 -7.22 16.75 -1.77
N LEU A 223 -6.94 17.36 -0.62
CA LEU A 223 -6.78 16.71 0.68
C LEU A 223 -7.68 17.40 1.71
N GLY A 224 -8.88 16.86 1.92
CA GLY A 224 -9.90 17.53 2.72
C GLY A 224 -10.30 18.87 2.09
N ASN A 225 -10.05 19.97 2.78
CA ASN A 225 -10.31 21.33 2.28
C ASN A 225 -9.08 21.97 1.60
N ALA A 226 -7.91 21.34 1.68
CA ALA A 226 -6.69 21.84 1.05
C ALA A 226 -6.62 21.44 -0.42
N GLN A 227 -6.09 22.33 -1.25
CA GLN A 227 -5.88 22.12 -2.68
C GLN A 227 -4.43 22.43 -3.05
N TYR A 228 -3.80 21.54 -3.80
CA TYR A 228 -2.42 21.66 -4.25
C TYR A 228 -2.41 21.59 -5.78
N GLU A 229 -2.03 22.68 -6.41
CA GLU A 229 -1.96 22.84 -7.86
C GLU A 229 -0.61 23.46 -8.22
N ARG A 230 0.10 22.87 -9.19
CA ARG A 230 1.42 23.35 -9.67
C ARG A 230 2.42 23.64 -8.55
N GLN A 231 2.42 22.83 -7.49
CA GLN A 231 3.37 22.98 -6.40
C GLN A 231 4.71 22.36 -6.78
N LYS A 232 5.80 22.98 -6.33
CA LYS A 232 7.14 22.38 -6.32
C LYS A 232 7.63 22.34 -4.89
N MET A 233 7.73 21.14 -4.33
CA MET A 233 8.22 20.94 -2.97
C MET A 233 9.51 20.14 -3.04
N SER A 234 10.59 20.70 -2.48
CA SER A 234 11.89 20.04 -2.42
C SER A 234 12.53 20.14 -1.04
N ASP A 235 13.35 19.15 -0.68
CA ASP A 235 14.30 19.20 0.45
C ASP A 235 13.69 19.67 1.79
N CYS A 236 12.60 19.02 2.19
CA CYS A 236 11.90 19.32 3.44
C CYS A 236 12.46 18.48 4.59
N ASN A 237 12.61 19.07 5.78
CA ASN A 237 13.09 18.40 7.00
C ASN A 237 12.14 17.30 7.55
N SER A 238 10.94 17.18 7.00
CA SER A 238 9.92 16.19 7.39
C SER A 238 9.14 15.73 6.15
N ALA A 239 7.95 15.14 6.33
CA ALA A 239 7.12 14.78 5.19
C ALA A 239 6.68 16.02 4.38
N ALA A 240 6.62 15.90 3.05
CA ALA A 240 6.17 17.02 2.21
C ALA A 240 4.71 17.42 2.52
N ILE A 241 3.84 16.43 2.78
CA ILE A 241 2.45 16.65 3.20
C ILE A 241 2.09 15.73 4.38
N LEU A 242 1.64 16.36 5.47
CA LEU A 242 1.00 15.70 6.62
C LEU A 242 -0.51 15.97 6.58
N PHE A 243 -1.31 14.96 6.24
CA PHE A 243 -2.77 15.09 6.16
C PHE A 243 -3.47 14.31 7.28
N HIS A 244 -3.97 15.05 8.27
CA HIS A 244 -4.48 14.54 9.54
C HIS A 244 -3.40 13.83 10.40
N GLY A 245 -3.40 14.13 11.70
CA GLY A 245 -2.59 13.39 12.68
C GLY A 245 -3.18 12.03 13.05
N ALA A 246 -2.51 11.33 13.97
CA ALA A 246 -3.03 10.10 14.55
C ALA A 246 -4.45 10.32 15.10
N PRO A 247 -5.40 9.45 14.73
CA PRO A 247 -6.78 9.55 15.18
C PRO A 247 -6.86 9.32 16.70
N ASN A 248 -7.71 10.06 17.39
CA ASN A 248 -7.96 9.83 18.82
C ASN A 248 -9.41 10.16 19.20
N THR A 249 -9.83 9.68 20.37
CA THR A 249 -11.16 9.90 20.93
C THR A 249 -11.13 9.97 22.46
N HIS A 250 -12.19 10.52 23.06
CA HIS A 250 -12.32 10.60 24.50
C HIS A 250 -12.75 9.26 25.10
N PHE A 251 -12.28 8.98 26.31
CA PHE A 251 -12.89 7.98 27.18
C PHE A 251 -14.35 8.34 27.45
N LYS A 252 -15.24 7.34 27.40
CA LYS A 252 -16.66 7.52 27.71
C LYS A 252 -17.12 6.48 28.74
N LYS A 253 -17.96 6.90 29.68
CA LYS A 253 -18.68 6.03 30.62
C LYS A 253 -20.17 6.36 30.54
N ASN A 254 -21.00 5.37 30.21
CA ASN A 254 -22.45 5.54 30.00
C ASN A 254 -22.77 6.71 29.04
N GLY A 255 -22.03 6.81 27.94
CA GLY A 255 -22.19 7.86 26.93
C GLY A 255 -21.58 9.23 27.29
N ARG A 256 -21.14 9.45 28.53
CA ARG A 256 -20.55 10.72 28.98
C ARG A 256 -19.03 10.69 28.89
N ILE A 257 -18.44 11.78 28.39
CA ILE A 257 -16.99 11.97 28.32
C ILE A 257 -16.39 11.97 29.73
N ILE A 258 -15.34 11.18 29.94
CA ILE A 258 -14.57 11.17 31.18
C ILE A 258 -13.56 12.33 31.14
N ASN A 259 -13.40 13.02 32.27
CA ASN A 259 -12.45 14.12 32.41
C ASN A 259 -11.00 13.62 32.22
N LYS A 260 -10.21 14.34 31.42
CA LYS A 260 -8.79 14.04 31.19
C LYS A 260 -7.97 13.98 32.48
N LEU A 261 -8.25 14.84 33.46
CA LEU A 261 -7.58 14.81 34.76
C LEU A 261 -7.79 13.49 35.50
N PHE A 262 -8.99 12.91 35.41
CA PHE A 262 -9.28 11.61 36.00
C PHE A 262 -8.44 10.51 35.35
N VAL A 263 -8.34 10.52 34.01
CA VAL A 263 -7.51 9.58 33.25
C VAL A 263 -6.04 9.74 33.62
N ALA A 264 -5.55 10.98 33.68
CA ALA A 264 -4.17 11.31 34.07
C ALA A 264 -3.82 10.78 35.47
N VAL A 265 -4.68 11.00 36.46
CA VAL A 265 -4.50 10.48 37.83
C VAL A 265 -4.48 8.95 37.83
N LYS A 266 -5.39 8.29 37.10
CA LYS A 266 -5.42 6.82 37.01
C LYS A 266 -4.16 6.24 36.36
N LEU A 267 -3.61 6.92 35.35
CA LEU A 267 -2.36 6.54 34.71
C LEU A 267 -1.16 6.73 35.63
N ALA A 268 -1.08 7.84 36.35
CA ALA A 268 0.03 8.16 37.26
C ALA A 268 0.13 7.20 38.45
N LEU A 269 -0.99 6.59 38.86
CA LEU A 269 -1.03 5.59 39.93
C LEU A 269 -0.63 4.17 39.47
N ARG A 270 -0.45 3.94 38.17
CA ARG A 270 -0.01 2.64 37.62
C ARG A 270 1.49 2.67 37.35
N LYS A 271 2.17 1.57 37.66
CA LYS A 271 3.56 1.33 37.26
C LYS A 271 3.60 0.60 35.92
N ASN A 272 4.73 0.71 35.22
CA ASN A 272 5.05 -0.04 34.01
C ASN A 272 4.03 0.06 32.86
N ASN A 273 3.37 1.21 32.73
CA ASN A 273 2.36 1.46 31.72
C ASN A 273 2.83 2.43 30.62
N SER A 274 4.06 2.93 30.69
CA SER A 274 4.61 3.87 29.71
C SER A 274 4.80 3.19 28.36
N ILE A 275 4.41 3.87 27.28
CA ILE A 275 4.83 3.53 25.93
C ILE A 275 5.96 4.48 25.54
N ILE A 276 7.12 3.94 25.17
CA ILE A 276 8.29 4.70 24.71
C ILE A 276 8.52 4.46 23.21
N ASN A 277 9.21 5.40 22.56
CA ASN A 277 9.70 5.23 21.20
C ASN A 277 11.15 4.69 21.19
N TYR A 278 11.71 4.46 20.01
CA TYR A 278 13.09 3.97 19.82
C TYR A 278 14.17 4.86 20.45
N ARG A 279 13.86 6.12 20.78
CA ARG A 279 14.76 7.07 21.46
C ARG A 279 14.63 6.99 22.99
N GLY A 280 13.81 6.09 23.53
CA GLY A 280 13.51 6.01 24.96
C GLY A 280 12.55 7.09 25.46
N MET A 281 12.01 7.94 24.58
CA MET A 281 11.08 9.00 24.99
C MET A 281 9.69 8.41 25.19
N ARG A 282 9.05 8.74 26.31
CA ARG A 282 7.63 8.42 26.53
C ARG A 282 6.78 9.12 25.48
N VAL A 283 5.95 8.36 24.76
CA VAL A 283 5.02 8.84 23.72
C VAL A 283 3.55 8.61 24.08
N GLY A 284 3.27 7.74 25.06
CA GLY A 284 1.92 7.50 25.55
C GLY A 284 1.90 6.51 26.70
N TRP A 285 0.74 5.92 26.93
CA TRP A 285 0.54 4.89 27.95
C TRP A 285 -0.37 3.77 27.48
N VAL A 286 -0.21 2.59 28.09
CA VAL A 286 -1.20 1.53 28.10
C VAL A 286 -2.16 1.77 29.27
N PHE A 287 -3.47 1.73 29.01
CA PHE A 287 -4.49 1.77 30.05
C PHE A 287 -5.58 0.75 29.77
N ASP A 288 -5.60 -0.32 30.58
CA ASP A 288 -6.42 -1.51 30.32
C ASP A 288 -6.18 -2.00 28.88
N ASN A 289 -7.23 -2.16 28.06
CA ASN A 289 -7.12 -2.60 26.67
C ASN A 289 -7.00 -1.43 25.68
N THR A 290 -6.46 -0.29 26.10
CA THR A 290 -6.34 0.92 25.26
C THR A 290 -4.93 1.48 25.22
N VAL A 291 -4.60 2.07 24.08
CA VAL A 291 -3.42 2.91 23.89
C VAL A 291 -3.83 4.37 24.07
N VAL A 292 -3.12 5.11 24.93
CA VAL A 292 -3.50 6.45 25.39
C VAL A 292 -2.42 7.47 25.05
N THR A 293 -2.83 8.59 24.45
CA THR A 293 -1.95 9.72 24.07
C THR A 293 -1.48 10.53 25.28
N LYS A 294 -0.46 11.37 25.09
CA LYS A 294 -0.02 12.42 26.04
C LYS A 294 -1.14 13.37 26.49
N ASP A 295 -2.15 13.55 25.65
CA ASP A 295 -3.33 14.37 25.92
C ASP A 295 -4.47 13.62 26.62
N TYR A 296 -4.20 12.40 27.10
CA TYR A 296 -5.12 11.54 27.82
C TYR A 296 -6.35 11.13 26.98
N LEU A 297 -6.14 10.90 25.69
CA LEU A 297 -7.15 10.43 24.73
C LEU A 297 -6.83 9.01 24.29
N ILE A 298 -7.85 8.24 23.92
CA ILE A 298 -7.69 6.90 23.34
C ILE A 298 -7.23 7.06 21.89
N ALA A 299 -6.08 6.47 21.55
CA ALA A 299 -5.54 6.43 20.18
C ALA A 299 -5.73 5.07 19.50
N GLY A 300 -5.97 4.02 20.28
CA GLY A 300 -6.23 2.69 19.75
C GLY A 300 -6.56 1.67 20.82
N PHE A 301 -6.73 0.43 20.37
CA PHE A 301 -7.14 -0.69 21.20
C PHE A 301 -6.08 -1.79 21.18
N ILE A 302 -6.02 -2.53 22.27
CA ILE A 302 -5.15 -3.68 22.46
C ILE A 302 -6.03 -4.92 22.49
N GLY A 303 -5.78 -5.86 21.58
CA GLY A 303 -6.56 -7.10 21.49
C GLY A 303 -6.42 -8.00 22.72
N GLU A 304 -7.51 -8.68 23.09
CA GLU A 304 -7.62 -9.48 24.33
C GLU A 304 -6.78 -10.77 24.35
N ARG A 305 -6.28 -11.26 23.21
CA ARG A 305 -5.68 -12.60 23.08
C ARG A 305 -4.21 -12.70 23.51
N GLY A 306 -3.77 -11.98 24.54
CA GLY A 306 -2.40 -12.12 25.09
C GLY A 306 -1.24 -11.81 24.11
N GLU A 307 -1.55 -11.41 22.88
CA GLU A 307 -0.55 -11.15 21.83
C GLU A 307 -0.15 -9.67 21.72
N GLY A 308 -0.83 -8.79 22.48
CA GLY A 308 -0.53 -7.35 22.54
C GLY A 308 -0.76 -6.62 21.22
N ILE A 309 -1.63 -7.13 20.34
CA ILE A 309 -1.89 -6.52 19.02
C ILE A 309 -2.50 -5.13 19.22
N VAL A 310 -1.87 -4.13 18.62
CA VAL A 310 -2.30 -2.73 18.66
C VAL A 310 -3.00 -2.39 17.35
N ALA A 311 -4.23 -1.90 17.44
CA ALA A 311 -5.01 -1.42 16.31
C ALA A 311 -5.40 0.05 16.49
N SER A 312 -5.43 0.78 15.38
CA SER A 312 -5.91 2.16 15.32
C SER A 312 -7.43 2.25 15.57
N ILE A 313 -7.92 3.43 15.99
CA ILE A 313 -9.37 3.70 16.05
C ILE A 313 -10.00 4.01 14.69
N ILE A 314 -9.23 4.00 13.59
CA ILE A 314 -9.75 4.22 12.24
C ILE A 314 -10.58 3.02 11.78
N GLY A 315 -11.91 3.16 11.89
CA GLY A 315 -12.91 2.30 11.26
C GLY A 315 -13.53 1.24 12.18
N ASP A 316 -14.74 0.79 11.84
CA ASP A 316 -15.41 -0.39 12.42
C ASP A 316 -14.74 -1.72 12.01
N SER A 317 -13.52 -1.68 11.49
CA SER A 317 -12.80 -2.81 10.96
C SER A 317 -11.67 -3.18 11.93
N PRO A 318 -11.64 -4.40 12.49
CA PRO A 318 -10.56 -4.89 13.36
C PRO A 318 -9.19 -5.02 12.66
N ASN A 319 -9.00 -4.42 11.47
CA ASN A 319 -7.92 -4.74 10.54
C ASN A 319 -6.87 -3.64 10.33
N ASP A 320 -6.97 -2.44 10.93
CA ASP A 320 -5.85 -1.48 10.90
C ASP A 320 -4.86 -1.76 12.03
N VAL A 321 -4.31 -2.97 11.98
CA VAL A 321 -3.25 -3.43 12.89
C VAL A 321 -2.02 -2.58 12.64
N ILE A 322 -1.58 -1.88 13.68
CA ILE A 322 -0.40 -1.02 13.67
C ILE A 322 0.85 -1.84 13.96
N GLY A 323 0.76 -2.74 14.94
CA GLY A 323 1.88 -3.54 15.40
C GLY A 323 1.52 -4.33 16.66
N ARG A 324 2.53 -4.66 17.45
CA ARG A 324 2.37 -5.40 18.72
C ARG A 324 3.10 -4.68 19.84
N LEU A 325 2.54 -4.73 21.04
CA LEU A 325 3.23 -4.31 22.25
C LEU A 325 4.32 -5.31 22.61
N VAL A 326 5.53 -4.79 22.76
CA VAL A 326 6.68 -5.52 23.30
C VAL A 326 7.12 -4.80 24.58
N GLU A 327 7.28 -5.57 25.65
CA GLU A 327 7.81 -5.08 26.92
C GLU A 327 9.30 -4.76 26.75
N THR A 328 9.76 -3.65 27.32
CA THR A 328 11.16 -3.22 27.30
C THR A 328 11.55 -2.59 28.63
N ASP A 329 12.82 -2.65 28.97
CA ASP A 329 13.37 -1.87 30.07
C ASP A 329 13.54 -0.41 29.65
N ILE A 330 13.15 0.52 30.53
CA ILE A 330 13.30 1.98 30.31
C ILE A 330 14.53 2.48 31.06
N ASN A 331 14.63 2.22 32.37
CA ASN A 331 15.72 2.56 33.29
C ASN A 331 15.64 1.62 34.52
N ASP A 332 16.69 1.54 35.35
CA ASP A 332 16.80 0.81 36.64
C ASP A 332 15.49 0.19 37.20
N GLY A 333 15.07 -0.94 36.64
CA GLY A 333 13.91 -1.73 37.09
C GLY A 333 12.51 -1.22 36.68
N GLU A 334 12.40 -0.08 36.00
CA GLU A 334 11.15 0.39 35.36
C GLU A 334 10.99 -0.25 33.98
N LYS A 335 9.88 -0.96 33.81
CA LYS A 335 9.48 -1.53 32.53
C LYS A 335 8.53 -0.60 31.79
N GLY A 336 8.47 -0.74 30.48
CA GLY A 336 7.43 -0.13 29.67
C GLY A 336 7.21 -0.92 28.39
N TRP A 337 6.64 -0.24 27.41
CA TRP A 337 6.18 -0.87 26.18
C TRP A 337 6.67 -0.10 24.96
N VAL A 338 6.82 -0.81 23.86
CA VAL A 338 6.99 -0.24 22.52
C VAL A 338 5.99 -0.90 21.58
N VAL A 339 5.43 -0.11 20.66
CA VAL A 339 4.61 -0.68 19.58
C VAL A 339 5.53 -0.99 18.42
N VAL A 340 5.71 -2.28 18.12
CA VAL A 340 6.67 -2.74 17.11
C VAL A 340 6.05 -3.55 15.99
N VAL A 341 6.74 -3.59 14.85
CA VAL A 341 6.58 -4.60 13.80
C VAL A 341 7.87 -5.39 13.64
N LYS A 342 7.78 -6.65 13.22
CA LYS A 342 8.98 -7.49 13.01
C LYS A 342 9.62 -7.25 11.64
N ASP A 343 8.79 -7.00 10.65
CA ASP A 343 9.18 -6.90 9.25
C ASP A 343 8.80 -5.52 8.71
N GLU A 344 9.49 -5.10 7.63
CA GLU A 344 9.18 -3.86 6.90
C GLU A 344 7.95 -4.02 5.98
N GLU A 345 7.25 -5.14 6.08
CA GLU A 345 6.11 -5.49 5.23
C GLU A 345 5.04 -6.19 6.07
N SER A 346 3.78 -5.97 5.71
CA SER A 346 2.65 -6.74 6.26
C SER A 346 2.58 -8.16 5.67
N GLU A 347 1.67 -8.99 6.18
CA GLU A 347 1.42 -10.34 5.67
C GLU A 347 1.05 -10.38 4.17
N ILE A 348 0.43 -9.32 3.66
CA ILE A 348 0.06 -9.21 2.24
C ILE A 348 1.15 -8.55 1.38
N GLY A 349 2.28 -8.17 1.98
CA GLY A 349 3.39 -7.48 1.33
C GLY A 349 3.25 -5.96 1.23
N GLU A 350 2.21 -5.36 1.84
CA GLU A 350 2.09 -3.90 1.95
C GLU A 350 3.31 -3.36 2.70
N PRO A 351 4.02 -2.36 2.16
CA PRO A 351 5.24 -1.85 2.77
C PRO A 351 4.92 -1.04 4.03
N ILE A 352 5.81 -1.09 5.01
CA ILE A 352 5.72 -0.33 6.25
C ILE A 352 6.93 0.59 6.31
N TRP A 353 6.71 1.90 6.39
CA TRP A 353 7.82 2.83 6.57
C TRP A 353 8.43 2.65 7.95
N ILE A 354 9.74 2.48 7.98
CA ILE A 354 10.54 2.45 9.20
C ILE A 354 11.51 3.63 9.17
N SER A 355 11.60 4.38 10.27
CA SER A 355 12.53 5.51 10.38
C SER A 355 13.98 5.05 10.19
N PRO A 356 14.79 5.72 9.35
CA PRO A 356 16.22 5.40 9.24
C PRO A 356 16.97 5.46 10.57
N LYS A 357 16.56 6.38 11.46
CA LYS A 357 17.13 6.51 12.81
C LYS A 357 16.72 5.34 13.71
N ASP A 358 15.53 4.80 13.52
CA ASP A 358 15.10 3.57 14.20
C ASP A 358 15.95 2.37 13.73
N LYS A 359 16.15 2.23 12.42
CA LYS A 359 17.01 1.18 11.86
C LYS A 359 18.45 1.25 12.39
N SER A 360 19.02 2.45 12.48
CA SER A 360 20.42 2.64 12.92
C SER A 360 20.64 2.40 14.42
N THR A 361 19.59 2.44 15.24
CA THR A 361 19.66 2.24 16.69
C THR A 361 19.22 0.84 17.14
N MET A 362 18.93 -0.05 16.19
CA MET A 362 18.39 -1.38 16.47
C MET A 362 19.28 -2.24 17.38
N ASN A 363 20.61 -2.04 17.33
CA ASN A 363 21.57 -2.79 18.15
C ASN A 363 21.83 -2.18 19.54
N SER A 364 21.29 -1.00 19.84
CA SER A 364 21.55 -0.27 21.09
C SER A 364 20.33 -0.21 22.02
N ARG A 365 19.26 -0.93 21.72
CA ARG A 365 17.97 -0.88 22.42
C ARG A 365 17.61 -2.22 23.06
N PHE A 366 16.73 -2.19 24.06
CA PHE A 366 16.31 -3.35 24.86
C PHE A 366 15.08 -4.08 24.31
N PHE A 367 14.70 -3.86 23.06
CA PHE A 367 13.56 -4.54 22.42
C PHE A 367 13.87 -4.97 20.99
N SER A 368 13.13 -5.97 20.51
CA SER A 368 13.23 -6.50 19.15
C SER A 368 12.11 -5.99 18.24
N GLY A 369 12.39 -5.86 16.95
CA GLY A 369 11.48 -5.27 15.97
C GLY A 369 11.62 -3.76 15.83
N TYR A 370 10.93 -3.17 14.87
CA TYR A 370 10.98 -1.75 14.52
C TYR A 370 9.87 -0.95 15.19
N ASP A 371 10.21 0.23 15.70
CA ASP A 371 9.26 1.10 16.40
C ASP A 371 8.31 1.77 15.40
N VAL A 372 7.01 1.52 15.59
CA VAL A 372 5.92 2.12 14.82
C VAL A 372 4.94 2.87 15.72
N SER A 373 5.33 3.18 16.96
CA SER A 373 4.51 3.94 17.91
C SER A 373 4.08 5.32 17.36
N TYR A 374 4.87 5.91 16.46
CA TYR A 374 4.54 7.15 15.75
C TYR A 374 3.24 7.07 14.94
N ARG A 375 2.86 5.88 14.46
CA ARG A 375 1.62 5.67 13.70
C ARG A 375 0.37 5.88 14.56
N ILE A 376 0.51 5.86 15.89
CA ILE A 376 -0.61 5.90 16.83
C ILE A 376 -0.48 6.96 17.93
N LEU A 377 0.72 7.33 18.37
CA LEU A 377 0.92 8.13 19.59
C LEU A 377 1.72 9.42 19.43
N ALA A 378 2.71 9.45 18.54
CA ALA A 378 3.61 10.60 18.37
C ALA A 378 3.29 11.37 17.08
N ASN A 379 3.74 12.62 16.98
CA ASN A 379 3.66 13.33 15.71
C ASN A 379 4.70 12.75 14.73
N PHE A 380 4.31 12.51 13.47
CA PHE A 380 5.22 11.95 12.47
C PHE A 380 6.49 12.82 12.30
N SER A 381 6.37 14.14 12.45
CA SER A 381 7.49 15.08 12.34
C SER A 381 8.58 14.90 13.41
N GLU A 382 8.34 14.14 14.47
CA GLU A 382 9.32 13.86 15.53
C GLU A 382 10.27 12.69 15.19
N HIS A 383 10.02 11.98 14.08
CA HIS A 383 10.78 10.83 13.59
C HIS A 383 11.60 11.21 12.36
#